data_AF-A0A2P8FBD9-F1
#
_entry.id   AF-A0A2P8FBD9-F1
#
_cell.length_a   1.000
_cell.length_b   1.000
_cell.length_c   1.000
_cell.angle_alpha   90.00
_cell.angle_beta   90.00
_cell.angle_gamma   90.00
#
_symmetry.space_group_name_H-M   'P 1'
#
loop_
_entity.id
_entity.type
_entity.pdbx_description
1 polymer ?
#
loop_
_entity_poly.entity_id
_entity_poly.type
_entity_poly.pdbx_seq_one_letter_code
_entity_poly.pdbx_strand_id
1 'polypeptide(L)'
;MPILSYRRFRNLLSKCILNGSLRLKHINLVDQTVFQDGREVNTKNSKSFMTVFFPVDAIYFVCFSTWVRFLREEKLFGPEDALFPRPQRQMVAGKFAFTTLSREPYANSQKINQVVRSAFQDVGLHPYTPHSFRKTLAKLMNDMNLTLEQQKAWSQNLGHDSILTTVSSYLPVTEERQVEVMKDLRSSFIDPSVGGIGSTEELGLSIY
;
A
#
# COMPACT_ATOMS: atom_id res chain seq x y z
N MET A 1 -4.81 32.47 -7.65
CA MET A 1 -4.87 31.05 -8.04
C MET A 1 -5.43 30.21 -6.89
N PRO A 2 -6.73 29.93 -6.86
CA PRO A 2 -7.33 29.17 -5.77
C PRO A 2 -7.85 27.81 -6.25
N ILE A 3 -7.63 26.75 -5.48
CA ILE A 3 -8.31 25.44 -5.67
C ILE A 3 -7.90 24.73 -6.97
N LEU A 4 -6.61 24.79 -7.35
CA LEU A 4 -6.00 23.79 -8.24
C LEU A 4 -5.78 22.48 -7.47
N SER A 5 -6.93 21.90 -7.15
CA SER A 5 -7.21 20.48 -7.19
C SER A 5 -6.23 19.54 -6.50
N TYR A 6 -6.71 18.99 -5.40
CA TYR A 6 -6.72 17.57 -5.01
C TYR A 6 -6.30 16.50 -6.06
N ARG A 7 -6.33 16.79 -7.37
CA ARG A 7 -5.84 15.98 -8.50
C ARG A 7 -4.37 15.53 -8.44
N ARG A 8 -3.52 16.09 -7.57
CA ARG A 8 -2.13 15.59 -7.38
C ARG A 8 -1.97 14.53 -6.29
N PHE A 9 -3.06 14.15 -5.59
CA PHE A 9 -3.01 13.06 -4.62
C PHE A 9 -3.18 11.67 -5.28
N ARG A 10 -2.37 11.41 -6.31
CA ARG A 10 -2.46 10.21 -7.15
C ARG A 10 -1.49 9.13 -6.68
N ASN A 11 -2.00 8.23 -5.84
CA ASN A 11 -1.40 6.92 -5.49
C ASN A 11 -0.02 7.06 -4.81
N LEU A 12 0.51 6.20 -3.96
CA LEU A 12 0.34 4.80 -3.67
C LEU A 12 0.62 4.68 -2.18
N LEU A 13 -0.42 4.43 -1.41
CA LEU A 13 -0.34 4.44 0.04
C LEU A 13 -1.17 3.24 0.45
N SER A 14 -0.50 2.18 0.89
CA SER A 14 -1.17 0.98 1.38
C SER A 14 -2.09 1.35 2.54
N LYS A 15 -2.88 0.41 3.07
CA LYS A 15 -3.70 0.62 4.28
C LYS A 15 -2.91 1.26 5.45
N CYS A 16 -1.58 1.13 5.46
CA CYS A 16 -0.65 1.72 6.42
C CYS A 16 -0.38 3.23 6.20
N ILE A 17 -0.72 3.79 5.04
CA ILE A 17 -0.46 5.20 4.75
C ILE A 17 -1.76 5.95 4.40
N LEU A 18 -2.85 5.26 3.98
CA LEU A 18 -4.19 5.87 3.88
C LEU A 18 -5.05 5.67 5.14
N ASN A 19 -4.44 5.70 6.31
CA ASN A 19 -5.21 5.74 7.56
C ASN A 19 -5.60 7.19 7.86
N GLY A 20 -6.89 7.45 7.92
CA GLY A 20 -7.42 8.82 8.10
C GLY A 20 -7.17 9.45 9.44
N SER A 21 -6.63 8.68 10.39
CA SER A 21 -6.17 9.16 11.71
C SER A 21 -4.68 9.53 11.74
N LEU A 22 -3.94 9.38 10.64
CA LEU A 22 -2.51 9.75 10.61
C LEU A 22 -2.32 11.26 10.75
N ARG A 23 -1.33 11.62 11.56
CA ARG A 23 -0.81 12.98 11.76
C ARG A 23 0.57 13.12 11.15
N LEU A 24 1.03 14.35 10.95
CA LEU A 24 2.33 14.63 10.32
C LEU A 24 3.54 14.11 11.11
N LYS A 25 3.43 13.95 12.44
CA LYS A 25 4.48 13.37 13.29
C LYS A 25 4.79 11.91 12.99
N HIS A 26 3.83 11.18 12.40
CA HIS A 26 4.01 9.78 12.03
C HIS A 26 4.87 9.60 10.77
N ILE A 27 5.23 10.69 10.08
CA ILE A 27 5.89 10.65 8.77
C ILE A 27 7.34 11.13 8.87
N ASN A 28 8.26 10.23 8.55
CA ASN A 28 9.67 10.52 8.36
C ASN A 28 10.02 10.44 6.87
N LEU A 29 10.25 11.59 6.25
CA LEU A 29 10.60 11.69 4.83
C LEU A 29 12.08 11.35 4.56
N VAL A 30 12.95 11.44 5.56
CA VAL A 30 14.39 11.14 5.41
C VAL A 30 14.58 9.64 5.35
N ASP A 31 14.04 8.93 6.36
CA ASP A 31 14.15 7.48 6.45
C ASP A 31 13.10 6.76 5.60
N GLN A 32 12.19 7.51 4.98
CA GLN A 32 11.05 6.98 4.22
C GLN A 32 10.29 5.94 5.06
N THR A 33 9.81 6.38 6.22
CA THR A 33 9.03 5.55 7.13
C THR A 33 7.75 6.23 7.59
N VAL A 34 6.77 5.40 7.91
CA VAL A 34 5.51 5.76 8.56
C VAL A 34 5.39 4.94 9.83
N PHE A 35 5.42 5.60 10.98
CA PHE A 35 5.23 4.96 12.28
C PHE A 35 3.78 5.14 12.73
N GLN A 36 3.03 4.04 12.78
CA GLN A 36 1.70 4.03 13.37
C GLN A 36 1.81 3.63 14.82
N ASP A 37 1.56 4.57 15.74
CA ASP A 37 1.39 4.23 17.15
C ASP A 37 -0.02 3.67 17.36
N GLY A 38 -0.14 2.41 17.80
CA GLY A 38 -1.41 1.75 18.07
C GLY A 38 -2.20 2.37 19.24
N ARG A 39 -1.58 3.27 20.01
CA ARG A 39 -2.24 4.08 21.06
C ARG A 39 -2.94 5.31 20.50
N GLU A 40 -2.52 5.81 19.34
CA GLU A 40 -2.99 7.09 18.77
C GLU A 40 -3.68 6.94 17.42
N VAL A 41 -3.32 5.90 16.67
CA VAL A 41 -3.85 5.59 15.34
C VAL A 41 -4.85 4.45 15.48
N ASN A 42 -6.00 4.58 14.80
CA ASN A 42 -6.98 3.51 14.73
C ASN A 42 -6.42 2.33 13.91
N THR A 43 -5.60 1.49 14.54
CA THR A 43 -5.07 0.25 13.97
C THR A 43 -5.94 -0.94 14.37
N LYS A 44 -5.91 -2.00 13.54
CA LYS A 44 -6.55 -3.26 13.92
C LYS A 44 -5.74 -3.82 15.11
N ASN A 45 -6.39 -3.98 16.26
CA ASN A 45 -5.82 -4.51 17.51
C ASN A 45 -4.84 -3.58 18.26
N SER A 46 -4.85 -2.26 17.99
CA SER A 46 -4.00 -1.29 18.72
C SER A 46 -2.51 -1.64 18.73
N LYS A 47 -2.04 -2.39 17.72
CA LYS A 47 -0.63 -2.69 17.54
C LYS A 47 0.05 -1.49 16.89
N SER A 48 1.17 -1.06 17.47
CA SER A 48 2.08 -0.15 16.80
C SER A 48 2.85 -0.91 15.72
N PHE A 49 3.03 -0.30 14.56
CA PHE A 49 3.86 -0.89 13.52
C PHE A 49 4.49 0.19 12.65
N MET A 50 5.68 -0.12 12.16
CA MET A 50 6.42 0.72 11.24
C MET A 50 6.25 0.18 9.83
N THR A 51 6.00 1.07 8.88
CA THR A 51 6.01 0.78 7.45
C THR A 51 7.08 1.61 6.79
N VAL A 52 7.95 0.96 6.01
CA VAL A 52 8.86 1.61 5.07
C VAL A 52 8.12 1.82 3.75
N PHE A 53 8.41 2.91 3.03
CA PHE A 53 7.83 3.09 1.69
C PHE A 53 8.21 1.90 0.80
N PHE A 54 7.22 1.36 0.07
CA PHE A 54 7.46 0.22 -0.81
C PHE A 54 8.40 0.63 -1.95
N PRO A 55 9.29 -0.27 -2.42
CA PRO A 55 10.20 -0.01 -3.52
C PRO A 55 9.45 -0.09 -4.87
N VAL A 56 8.53 0.86 -5.06
CA VAL A 56 7.79 1.08 -6.30
C VAL A 56 8.31 2.34 -7.00
N ASP A 57 7.69 2.73 -8.10
CA ASP A 57 8.07 3.92 -8.86
C ASP A 57 8.23 5.17 -7.95
N ALA A 58 9.36 5.87 -8.13
CA ALA A 58 9.73 7.04 -7.35
C ALA A 58 8.69 8.17 -7.41
N ILE A 59 7.87 8.22 -8.47
CA ILE A 59 6.80 9.22 -8.62
C ILE A 59 5.84 9.21 -7.43
N TYR A 60 5.59 8.05 -6.82
CA TYR A 60 4.68 7.94 -5.67
C TYR A 60 5.26 8.62 -4.44
N PHE A 61 6.56 8.43 -4.18
CA PHE A 61 7.26 9.10 -3.09
C PHE A 61 7.37 10.61 -3.35
N VAL A 62 7.64 11.03 -4.59
CA VAL A 62 7.67 12.46 -4.97
C VAL A 62 6.31 13.11 -4.74
N CYS A 63 5.21 12.50 -5.18
CA CYS A 63 3.86 13.01 -4.95
C CYS A 63 3.55 13.13 -3.45
N PHE A 64 3.85 12.09 -2.67
CA PHE A 64 3.58 12.08 -1.23
C PHE A 64 4.43 13.10 -0.46
N SER A 65 5.74 13.15 -0.72
CA SER A 65 6.63 14.10 -0.06
C SER A 65 6.29 15.55 -0.42
N THR A 66 5.89 15.82 -1.67
CA THR A 66 5.39 17.14 -2.09
C THR A 66 4.16 17.54 -1.29
N TRP A 67 3.22 16.61 -1.07
CA TRP A 67 2.06 16.87 -0.23
C TRP A 67 2.42 17.18 1.23
N VAL A 68 3.31 16.38 1.82
CA VAL A 68 3.74 16.58 3.21
C VAL A 68 4.45 17.92 3.38
N ARG A 69 5.31 18.30 2.42
CA ARG A 69 5.96 19.61 2.38
C ARG A 69 4.95 20.74 2.23
N PHE A 70 4.00 20.64 1.32
CA PHE A 70 2.91 21.61 1.19
C PHE A 70 2.17 21.84 2.53
N LEU A 71 1.85 20.78 3.27
CA LEU A 71 1.21 20.92 4.58
C LEU A 71 2.12 21.64 5.59
N ARG A 72 3.39 21.24 5.69
CA ARG A 72 4.34 21.80 6.67
C ARG A 72 4.77 23.23 6.34
N GLU A 73 5.13 23.48 5.08
CA GLU A 73 5.81 24.69 4.62
C GLU A 73 4.80 25.77 4.16
N GLU A 74 3.75 25.39 3.43
CA GLU A 74 2.76 26.37 2.93
C GLU A 74 1.52 26.50 3.83
N LYS A 75 1.06 25.42 4.45
CA LYS A 75 -0.10 25.43 5.36
C LYS A 75 0.27 25.60 6.82
N LEU A 76 1.56 25.55 7.16
CA LEU A 76 2.06 25.72 8.53
C LEU A 76 1.39 24.71 9.49
N PHE A 77 1.26 23.47 9.02
CA PHE A 77 0.78 22.36 9.83
C PHE A 77 1.92 21.85 10.73
N GLY A 78 1.62 21.70 12.02
CA GLY A 78 2.51 21.15 13.02
C GLY A 78 2.47 19.62 13.08
N PRO A 79 3.31 19.01 13.93
CA PRO A 79 3.41 17.55 14.05
C PRO A 79 2.08 16.87 14.39
N GLU A 80 1.25 17.54 15.20
CA GLU A 80 -0.05 17.02 15.62
C GLU A 80 -1.15 17.21 14.57
N ASP A 81 -0.92 17.90 13.46
CA ASP A 81 -1.97 18.12 12.47
C ASP A 81 -2.15 16.93 11.53
N ALA A 82 -3.35 16.80 10.97
CA ALA A 82 -3.74 15.72 10.08
C ALA A 82 -2.88 15.65 8.82
N LEU A 83 -2.44 14.43 8.49
CA LEU A 83 -1.79 14.13 7.21
C LEU A 83 -2.78 14.19 6.04
N PHE A 84 -4.03 13.80 6.29
CA PHE A 84 -5.14 13.88 5.34
C PHE A 84 -6.24 14.77 5.93
N PRO A 85 -6.05 16.10 5.90
CA PRO A 85 -7.02 17.04 6.42
C PRO A 85 -8.30 17.05 5.59
N ARG A 86 -9.43 17.07 6.29
CA ARG A 86 -10.72 17.28 5.63
C ARG A 86 -10.86 18.74 5.18
N PRO A 87 -11.53 19.02 4.04
CA PRO A 87 -11.95 20.37 3.71
C PRO A 87 -12.85 20.93 4.83
N GLN A 88 -12.54 22.12 5.33
CA GLN A 88 -13.31 22.76 6.39
C GLN A 88 -14.38 23.66 5.77
N ARG A 89 -15.64 23.42 6.13
CA ARG A 89 -16.75 24.28 5.73
C ARG A 89 -16.70 25.57 6.56
N GLN A 90 -16.63 26.71 5.90
CA GLN A 90 -16.70 28.02 6.53
C GLN A 90 -17.79 28.86 5.85
N MET A 91 -18.34 29.82 6.59
CA MET A 91 -19.25 30.82 6.03
C MET A 91 -18.42 32.01 5.57
N VAL A 92 -18.42 32.29 4.27
CA VAL A 92 -17.70 33.40 3.65
C VAL A 92 -18.73 34.23 2.88
N ALA A 93 -18.89 35.50 3.26
CA ALA A 93 -19.85 36.42 2.64
C ALA A 93 -21.28 35.84 2.50
N GLY A 94 -21.78 35.18 3.56
CA GLY A 94 -23.14 34.60 3.59
C GLY A 94 -23.32 33.29 2.80
N LYS A 95 -22.25 32.73 2.21
CA LYS A 95 -22.28 31.44 1.51
C LYS A 95 -21.35 30.44 2.17
N PHE A 96 -21.68 29.15 2.10
CA PHE A 96 -20.76 28.10 2.52
C PHE A 96 -19.66 27.91 1.48
N ALA A 97 -18.41 27.99 1.92
CA ALA A 97 -17.23 27.74 1.11
C ALA A 97 -16.27 26.78 1.83
N PHE A 98 -15.46 26.06 1.05
CA PHE A 98 -14.42 25.14 1.54
C PHE A 98 -13.04 25.70 1.21
N THR A 99 -12.70 26.83 1.82
CA THR A 99 -11.47 27.59 1.52
C THR A 99 -10.28 27.15 2.36
N THR A 100 -10.50 26.41 3.45
CA THR A 100 -9.45 26.00 4.40
C THR A 100 -9.42 24.48 4.61
N LEU A 101 -8.28 24.00 5.10
CA LEU A 101 -8.07 22.62 5.50
C LEU A 101 -8.18 22.51 7.02
N SER A 102 -8.94 21.52 7.50
CA SER A 102 -9.04 21.19 8.92
C SER A 102 -7.72 20.64 9.44
N ARG A 103 -7.28 21.07 10.63
CA ARG A 103 -6.14 20.47 11.34
C ARG A 103 -6.47 19.07 11.88
N GLU A 104 -7.74 18.77 12.10
CA GLU A 104 -8.19 17.46 12.58
C GLU A 104 -8.29 16.40 11.47
N PRO A 105 -7.94 15.14 11.79
CA PRO A 105 -8.10 14.01 10.88
C PRO A 105 -9.57 13.71 10.56
N TYR A 106 -9.79 12.83 9.58
CA TYR A 106 -11.14 12.31 9.34
C TYR A 106 -11.59 11.46 10.52
N ALA A 107 -12.80 11.72 11.03
CA ALA A 107 -13.39 10.97 12.14
C ALA A 107 -13.57 9.47 11.84
N ASN A 108 -13.69 9.09 10.56
CA ASN A 108 -13.82 7.70 10.15
C ASN A 108 -13.19 7.43 8.78
N SER A 109 -12.82 6.17 8.55
CA SER A 109 -12.13 5.73 7.33
C SER A 109 -13.03 5.72 6.09
N GLN A 110 -14.35 5.76 6.26
CA GLN A 110 -15.34 5.78 5.17
C GLN A 110 -15.16 7.03 4.30
N LYS A 111 -14.85 8.18 4.90
CA LYS A 111 -14.62 9.42 4.15
C LYS A 111 -13.38 9.35 3.26
N ILE A 112 -12.28 8.78 3.74
CA ILE A 112 -11.10 8.53 2.91
C ILE A 112 -11.40 7.54 1.80
N ASN A 113 -12.14 6.46 2.11
CA ASN A 113 -12.57 5.50 1.09
C ASN A 113 -13.40 6.20 -0.01
N GLN A 114 -14.25 7.16 0.34
CA GLN A 114 -15.03 7.94 -0.62
C GLN A 114 -14.14 8.84 -1.47
N VAL A 115 -13.21 9.57 -0.85
CA VAL A 115 -12.24 10.44 -1.54
C VAL A 115 -11.43 9.65 -2.58
N VAL A 116 -10.92 8.48 -2.21
CA VAL A 116 -10.15 7.63 -3.12
C VAL A 116 -11.00 7.15 -4.29
N ARG A 117 -12.22 6.68 -4.03
CA ARG A 117 -13.14 6.26 -5.10
C ARG A 117 -13.45 7.40 -6.06
N SER A 118 -13.79 8.57 -5.54
CA SER A 118 -14.07 9.75 -6.35
C SER A 118 -12.86 10.18 -7.18
N ALA A 119 -11.66 10.10 -6.62
CA ALA A 119 -10.43 10.43 -7.35
C ALA A 119 -10.21 9.53 -8.58
N PHE A 120 -10.57 8.24 -8.50
CA PHE A 120 -10.55 7.35 -9.67
C PHE A 120 -11.66 7.69 -10.68
N GLN A 121 -12.87 7.98 -10.22
CA GLN A 121 -13.99 8.36 -11.08
C GLN A 121 -13.73 9.65 -11.86
N ASP A 122 -13.10 10.64 -11.22
CA ASP A 122 -12.75 11.94 -11.80
C ASP A 122 -11.78 11.83 -13.00
N VAL A 123 -11.11 10.69 -13.15
CA VAL A 123 -10.22 10.38 -14.28
C VAL A 123 -10.76 9.26 -15.17
N GLY A 124 -12.04 8.90 -15.03
CA GLY A 124 -12.70 7.89 -15.87
C GLY A 124 -12.29 6.44 -15.55
N LEU A 125 -11.69 6.18 -14.39
CA LEU A 125 -11.28 4.85 -13.96
C LEU A 125 -12.31 4.21 -13.02
N HIS A 126 -12.24 2.88 -12.90
CA HIS A 126 -13.05 2.14 -11.94
C HIS A 126 -12.80 2.63 -10.50
N PRO A 127 -13.85 2.81 -9.66
CA PRO A 127 -13.72 3.33 -8.30
C PRO A 127 -13.07 2.32 -7.35
N TYR A 128 -11.75 2.27 -7.34
CA TYR A 128 -11.00 1.41 -6.42
C TYR A 128 -11.03 1.92 -4.98
N THR A 129 -10.73 1.02 -4.05
CA THR A 129 -10.67 1.32 -2.61
C THR A 129 -9.23 1.34 -2.12
N PRO A 130 -8.93 1.93 -0.96
CA PRO A 130 -7.61 1.80 -0.32
C PRO A 130 -7.14 0.34 -0.15
N HIS A 131 -8.08 -0.61 0.04
CA HIS A 131 -7.74 -2.03 0.11
C HIS A 131 -7.27 -2.60 -1.24
N SER A 132 -7.72 -2.04 -2.37
CA SER A 132 -7.26 -2.43 -3.70
C SER A 132 -5.75 -2.21 -3.87
N PHE A 133 -5.18 -1.14 -3.30
CA PHE A 133 -3.71 -0.93 -3.32
C PHE A 133 -2.94 -2.04 -2.62
N ARG A 134 -3.48 -2.56 -1.51
CA ARG A 134 -2.87 -3.69 -0.78
C ARG A 134 -2.84 -4.94 -1.65
N LYS A 135 -3.94 -5.22 -2.38
CA LYS A 135 -4.00 -6.32 -3.33
C LYS A 135 -2.96 -6.15 -4.44
N THR A 136 -2.85 -4.94 -5.00
CA THR A 136 -1.85 -4.63 -6.03
C THR A 136 -0.43 -4.85 -5.53
N LEU A 137 -0.09 -4.37 -4.32
CA LEU A 137 1.24 -4.58 -3.73
C LEU A 137 1.55 -6.06 -3.45
N ALA A 138 0.54 -6.85 -3.09
CA ALA A 138 0.71 -8.29 -2.88
C ALA A 138 0.92 -9.04 -4.20
N LYS A 139 0.22 -8.65 -5.27
CA LYS A 139 0.45 -9.18 -6.63
C LYS A 139 1.82 -8.79 -7.15
N LEU A 140 2.22 -7.54 -6.98
CA LEU A 140 3.53 -7.05 -7.39
C LEU A 140 4.67 -7.85 -6.74
N MET A 141 4.55 -8.16 -5.45
CA MET A 141 5.51 -9.02 -4.74
C MET A 141 5.66 -10.40 -5.39
N ASN A 142 4.54 -10.99 -5.86
CA ASN A 142 4.53 -12.28 -6.53
C ASN A 142 5.15 -12.23 -7.93
N ASP A 143 4.99 -11.11 -8.62
CA ASP A 143 5.53 -10.91 -9.97
C ASP A 143 7.03 -10.56 -9.93
N MET A 144 7.56 -10.22 -8.76
CA MET A 144 8.97 -9.94 -8.53
C MET A 144 9.74 -11.22 -8.15
N ASN A 145 10.96 -11.36 -8.64
CA ASN A 145 11.87 -12.44 -8.25
C ASN A 145 12.50 -12.17 -6.87
N LEU A 146 11.71 -12.30 -5.81
CA LEU A 146 12.12 -12.04 -4.43
C LEU A 146 12.48 -13.33 -3.69
N THR A 147 13.50 -13.26 -2.84
CA THR A 147 13.79 -14.33 -1.88
C THR A 147 12.67 -14.47 -0.85
N LEU A 148 12.56 -15.61 -0.18
CA LEU A 148 11.57 -15.82 0.89
C LEU A 148 11.70 -14.78 2.02
N GLU A 149 12.93 -14.39 2.36
CA GLU A 149 13.20 -13.33 3.34
C GLU A 149 12.60 -11.99 2.89
N GLN A 150 12.84 -11.61 1.62
CA GLN A 150 12.30 -10.38 1.05
C GLN A 150 10.77 -10.40 0.98
N GLN A 151 10.16 -11.53 0.59
CA GLN A 151 8.71 -11.69 0.58
C GLN A 151 8.12 -11.60 2.01
N LYS A 152 8.81 -12.18 3.00
CA LYS A 152 8.41 -12.07 4.41
C LYS A 152 8.49 -10.62 4.89
N ALA A 153 9.59 -9.91 4.61
CA ALA A 153 9.74 -8.49 4.93
C ALA A 153 8.66 -7.64 4.25
N TRP A 154 8.35 -7.91 2.98
CA TRP A 154 7.27 -7.24 2.24
C TRP A 154 5.91 -7.46 2.90
N SER A 155 5.61 -8.71 3.30
CA SER A 155 4.38 -9.06 4.01
C SER A 155 4.27 -8.37 5.37
N GLN A 156 5.36 -8.32 6.13
CA GLN A 156 5.42 -7.59 7.40
C GLN A 156 5.25 -6.08 7.20
N ASN A 157 5.80 -5.52 6.11
CA ASN A 157 5.63 -4.12 5.76
C ASN A 157 4.18 -3.77 5.34
N LEU A 158 3.46 -4.75 4.79
CA LEU A 158 2.01 -4.66 4.63
C LEU A 158 1.30 -4.70 6.01
N GLY A 159 1.92 -5.15 7.09
CA GLY A 159 1.28 -5.32 8.40
C GLY A 159 0.57 -6.67 8.55
N HIS A 160 1.08 -7.71 7.89
CA HIS A 160 0.71 -9.09 8.18
C HIS A 160 1.83 -9.77 8.98
N ASP A 161 1.47 -10.38 10.11
CA ASP A 161 2.41 -11.11 10.97
C ASP A 161 2.97 -12.38 10.26
N SER A 162 2.24 -12.92 9.27
CA SER A 162 2.64 -14.11 8.50
C SER A 162 2.49 -13.89 6.99
N ILE A 163 3.47 -14.39 6.23
CA ILE A 163 3.41 -14.46 4.76
C ILE A 163 2.24 -15.31 4.26
N LEU A 164 1.82 -16.33 5.04
CA LEU A 164 0.66 -17.16 4.71
C LEU A 164 -0.60 -16.32 4.57
N THR A 165 -0.78 -15.31 5.44
CA THR A 165 -1.92 -14.40 5.32
C THR A 165 -1.90 -13.63 3.99
N THR A 166 -0.72 -13.27 3.49
CA THR A 166 -0.55 -12.61 2.19
C THR A 166 -0.83 -13.57 1.04
N VAL A 167 -0.23 -14.76 1.05
CA VAL A 167 -0.38 -15.77 0.00
C VAL A 167 -1.85 -16.22 -0.09
N SER A 168 -2.45 -16.67 1.02
CA SER A 168 -3.84 -17.15 1.02
C SER A 168 -4.86 -16.07 0.67
N SER A 169 -4.60 -14.81 1.02
CA SER A 169 -5.57 -13.72 0.78
C SER A 169 -5.45 -13.09 -0.61
N TYR A 170 -4.28 -13.14 -1.24
CA TYR A 170 -4.00 -12.37 -2.46
C TYR A 170 -3.47 -13.17 -3.63
N LEU A 171 -2.95 -14.38 -3.40
CA LEU A 171 -2.37 -15.26 -4.40
C LEU A 171 -3.04 -16.64 -4.38
N PRO A 172 -4.38 -16.72 -4.50
CA PRO A 172 -5.04 -18.01 -4.59
C PRO A 172 -4.64 -18.68 -5.91
N VAL A 173 -4.32 -19.97 -5.82
CA VAL A 173 -4.08 -20.84 -6.97
C VAL A 173 -5.30 -21.73 -7.10
N THR A 174 -6.01 -21.69 -8.23
CA THR A 174 -7.10 -22.64 -8.50
C THR A 174 -6.53 -24.02 -8.79
N GLU A 175 -7.35 -25.08 -8.69
CA GLU A 175 -6.90 -26.45 -8.99
C GLU A 175 -6.36 -26.57 -10.42
N GLU A 176 -7.02 -25.91 -11.38
CA GLU A 176 -6.57 -25.88 -12.78
C GLU A 176 -5.21 -25.19 -12.91
N ARG A 177 -5.04 -24.03 -12.27
CA ARG A 177 -3.77 -23.29 -12.32
C ARG A 177 -2.65 -24.05 -11.63
N GLN A 178 -2.95 -24.78 -10.55
CA GLN A 178 -1.99 -25.65 -9.89
C GLN A 178 -1.48 -26.72 -10.87
N VAL A 179 -2.38 -27.38 -11.59
CA VAL A 179 -2.01 -28.41 -12.58
C VAL A 179 -1.16 -27.83 -13.70
N GLU A 180 -1.52 -26.66 -14.24
CA GLU A 180 -0.72 -25.96 -15.25
C GLU A 180 0.70 -25.66 -14.75
N VAL A 181 0.83 -25.01 -13.59
CA VAL A 181 2.13 -24.66 -13.01
C VAL A 181 2.99 -25.90 -12.79
N MET A 182 2.42 -26.99 -12.27
CA MET A 182 3.17 -28.24 -12.05
C MET A 182 3.61 -28.90 -13.36
N LYS A 183 2.84 -28.77 -14.44
CA LYS A 183 3.23 -29.22 -15.79
C LYS A 183 4.38 -28.38 -16.34
N ASP A 184 4.28 -27.05 -16.25
CA ASP A 184 5.31 -26.11 -16.72
C ASP A 184 6.65 -26.33 -16.00
N LEU A 185 6.59 -26.51 -14.67
CA LEU A 185 7.77 -26.85 -13.86
C LEU A 185 8.40 -28.16 -14.33
N ARG A 186 7.60 -29.22 -14.51
CA ARG A 186 8.09 -30.50 -15.00
C ARG A 186 8.78 -30.37 -16.37
N SER A 187 8.20 -29.61 -17.28
CA SER A 187 8.82 -29.34 -18.59
C SER A 187 10.14 -28.57 -18.47
N SER A 188 10.21 -27.60 -17.54
CA SER A 188 11.43 -26.81 -17.28
C SER A 188 12.55 -27.64 -16.65
N PHE A 189 12.22 -28.70 -15.89
CA PHE A 189 13.20 -29.63 -15.32
C PHE A 189 13.66 -30.73 -16.30
N ILE A 190 12.95 -30.93 -17.41
CA ILE A 190 13.22 -32.01 -18.38
C ILE A 190 13.95 -31.50 -19.64
N ASP A 191 14.18 -30.19 -19.81
CA ASP A 191 14.98 -29.65 -20.92
C ASP A 191 16.46 -30.10 -20.82
N PRO A 192 16.97 -30.94 -21.74
CA PRO A 192 18.34 -31.43 -21.70
C PRO A 192 19.41 -30.37 -22.03
N SER A 193 19.01 -29.18 -22.49
CA SER A 193 19.94 -28.13 -22.94
C SER A 193 20.43 -27.18 -21.85
N VAL A 194 19.81 -27.20 -20.66
CA VAL A 194 20.21 -26.41 -19.49
C VAL A 194 20.55 -27.36 -18.34
N GLY A 195 21.68 -28.07 -18.46
CA GLY A 195 22.36 -28.77 -17.36
C GLY A 195 21.43 -29.40 -16.31
N GLY A 196 20.53 -30.30 -16.76
CA GLY A 196 19.59 -30.98 -15.89
C GLY A 196 20.32 -31.78 -14.81
N ILE A 197 19.76 -31.75 -13.59
CA ILE A 197 20.13 -32.70 -12.54
C ILE A 197 19.86 -34.08 -13.13
N GLY A 198 20.88 -34.94 -13.09
CA GLY A 198 20.97 -36.19 -13.82
C GLY A 198 19.69 -37.04 -13.75
N SER A 199 19.51 -37.79 -14.83
CA SER A 199 18.60 -38.93 -14.95
C SER A 199 18.28 -39.56 -13.60
N THR A 200 16.99 -39.85 -13.40
CA THR A 200 16.38 -40.51 -12.24
C THR A 200 16.95 -41.89 -11.88
N GLU A 201 18.10 -42.29 -12.44
CA GLU A 201 18.85 -43.49 -12.07
C GLU A 201 19.87 -43.26 -10.93
N GLU A 202 20.24 -42.02 -10.57
CA GLU A 202 21.23 -41.78 -9.49
C GLU A 202 20.65 -41.56 -8.08
N LEU A 203 19.34 -41.29 -7.93
CA LEU A 203 18.73 -41.18 -6.60
C LEU A 203 18.08 -42.51 -6.24
N GLY A 204 18.89 -43.41 -5.67
CA GLY A 204 18.50 -44.70 -5.08
C GLY A 204 17.53 -44.57 -3.89
N LEU A 205 16.37 -43.95 -4.11
CA LEU A 205 15.26 -43.91 -3.18
C LEU A 205 14.33 -45.09 -3.53
N SER A 206 14.67 -46.24 -2.94
CA SER A 206 13.73 -47.33 -2.72
C SER A 206 12.59 -46.78 -1.86
N ILE A 207 11.45 -46.51 -2.48
CA ILE A 207 10.20 -46.18 -1.78
C ILE A 207 9.54 -47.51 -1.37
N TYR A 208 9.82 -47.92 -0.13
CA TYR A 208 8.90 -48.69 0.71
C TYR A 208 8.47 -47.80 1.87
#